data_AF-A0A7K0FSW9-F1
#
_entry.id   AF-A0A7K0FSW9-F1
#
_cell.length_a   1.000
_cell.length_b   1.000
_cell.length_c   1.000
_cell.angle_alpha   90.00
_cell.angle_beta   90.00
_cell.angle_gamma   90.00
#
_symmetry.space_group_name_H-M   'P 1'
#
loop_
_entity.id
_entity.type
_entity.pdbx_description
1 polymer ?
#
loop_
_entity_poly.entity_id
_entity_poly.type
_entity_poly.pdbx_seq_one_letter_code
_entity_poly.pdbx_strand_id
1 'polypeptide(L)'
;MGKASEIEQYVIDKVREIRHLKKFGQKKLSEEMGLSGKFIGNVESPKTPDKYNINHLNKIAEVLGCSIKDFFPEKPFTTDL
;
A
#
# COMPACT_ATOMS: atom_id res chain seq x y z
N MET A 1 12.16 -9.66 -12.67
CA MET A 1 11.56 -8.97 -11.51
C MET A 1 10.51 -8.02 -12.05
N GLY A 2 9.23 -8.24 -11.73
CA GLY A 2 8.13 -7.50 -12.33
C GLY A 2 7.99 -6.11 -11.73
N LYS A 3 7.90 -5.09 -12.59
CA LYS A 3 7.47 -3.74 -12.23
C LYS A 3 6.01 -3.80 -11.77
N ALA A 4 5.63 -3.00 -10.78
CA ALA A 4 4.22 -2.83 -10.43
C ALA A 4 3.44 -2.38 -11.67
N SER A 5 2.25 -2.94 -11.87
CA SER A 5 1.26 -2.36 -12.80
C SER A 5 0.88 -0.94 -12.36
N GLU A 6 0.26 -0.18 -13.25
CA GLU A 6 -0.14 1.20 -12.94
C GLU A 6 -1.10 1.28 -11.75
N ILE A 7 -2.06 0.35 -11.68
CA ILE A 7 -3.01 0.30 -10.56
C ILE A 7 -2.36 -0.11 -9.25
N GLU A 8 -1.42 -1.06 -9.27
CA GLU A 8 -0.67 -1.45 -8.07
C GLU A 8 0.20 -0.28 -7.56
N GLN A 9 0.87 0.42 -8.48
CA GLN A 9 1.68 1.58 -8.11
C GLN A 9 0.82 2.70 -7.53
N TYR A 10 -0.34 2.97 -8.13
CA TYR A 10 -1.30 3.94 -7.60
C TYR A 10 -1.72 3.59 -6.16
N VAL A 11 -2.09 2.34 -5.91
CA VAL A 11 -2.48 1.86 -4.57
C VAL A 11 -1.33 2.03 -3.58
N ILE A 12 -0.10 1.68 -3.96
CA ILE A 12 1.09 1.84 -3.11
C ILE A 12 1.29 3.32 -2.76
N ASP A 13 1.15 4.21 -3.72
CA ASP A 13 1.35 5.65 -3.52
C ASP A 13 0.24 6.27 -2.65
N LYS A 14 -1.03 5.87 -2.81
CA LYS A 14 -2.13 6.31 -1.92
C LYS A 14 -1.93 5.83 -0.48
N VAL A 15 -1.52 4.58 -0.28
CA VAL A 15 -1.17 4.06 1.06
C VAL A 15 -0.04 4.89 1.67
N ARG A 16 1.03 5.15 0.90
CA ARG A 16 2.17 5.96 1.35
C ARG A 16 1.72 7.38 1.73
N GLU A 17 0.92 8.03 0.90
CA GLU A 17 0.38 9.38 1.15
C GLU A 17 -0.36 9.43 2.48
N ILE A 18 -1.34 8.54 2.69
CA ILE A 18 -2.15 8.49 3.92
C ILE A 18 -1.27 8.16 5.12
N ARG A 19 -0.31 7.24 4.97
CA ARG A 19 0.66 6.89 6.03
C ARG A 19 1.45 8.13 6.48
N HIS A 20 1.90 8.96 5.55
CA HIS A 20 2.60 10.21 5.87
C HIS A 20 1.68 11.25 6.52
N LEU A 21 0.45 11.43 6.02
CA LEU A 21 -0.54 12.33 6.63
C LEU A 21 -0.84 11.94 8.09
N LYS A 22 -0.92 10.63 8.37
CA LYS A 22 -1.13 10.07 9.71
C LYS A 22 0.16 9.96 10.54
N LYS A 23 1.30 10.41 10.01
CA LYS A 23 2.62 10.39 10.66
C LYS A 23 3.10 8.99 11.08
N PHE A 24 2.75 7.96 10.30
CA PHE A 24 3.23 6.59 10.51
C PHE A 24 4.55 6.33 9.78
N GLY A 25 5.51 5.72 10.48
CA GLY A 25 6.70 5.14 9.87
C GLY A 25 6.40 3.78 9.22
N GLN A 26 7.17 3.39 8.21
CA GLN A 26 7.01 2.11 7.52
C GLN A 26 7.15 0.90 8.48
N LYS A 27 8.18 0.93 9.33
CA LYS A 27 8.41 -0.12 10.34
C LYS A 27 7.24 -0.23 11.31
N LYS A 28 6.80 0.91 11.87
CA LYS A 28 5.67 0.96 12.80
C LYS A 28 4.40 0.40 12.16
N LEU A 29 4.05 0.83 10.95
CA LEU A 29 2.85 0.31 10.27
C LEU A 29 2.96 -1.20 10.02
N SER A 30 4.13 -1.71 9.65
CA SER A 30 4.34 -3.15 9.48
C SER A 30 4.10 -3.92 10.78
N GLU A 31 4.59 -3.40 11.92
CA GLU A 31 4.43 -4.01 13.24
C GLU A 31 2.97 -3.99 13.71
N GLU A 32 2.24 -2.88 13.50
CA GLU A 32 0.80 -2.77 13.80
C GLU A 32 -0.07 -3.68 12.92
N MET A 33 0.43 -4.06 11.74
CA MET A 33 -0.18 -5.09 10.89
C MET A 33 0.16 -6.52 11.34
N GLY A 34 1.02 -6.70 12.35
CA GLY A 34 1.51 -8.01 12.78
C GLY A 34 2.47 -8.67 11.78
N LEU A 35 3.14 -7.87 10.94
CA LEU A 35 4.06 -8.33 9.90
C LEU A 35 5.52 -8.00 10.26
N SER A 36 6.46 -8.54 9.47
CA SER A 36 7.87 -8.16 9.56
C SER A 36 8.04 -6.66 9.41
N GLY A 37 8.85 -6.03 10.27
CA GLY A 37 9.14 -4.58 10.24
C GLY A 37 9.68 -4.03 8.90
N LYS A 38 10.04 -4.90 7.96
CA LYS A 38 10.51 -4.54 6.60
C LYS A 38 9.37 -4.54 5.56
N PHE A 39 8.19 -5.05 5.88
CA PHE A 39 7.13 -5.33 4.91
C PHE A 39 6.70 -4.09 4.13
N ILE A 40 6.27 -3.03 4.82
CA ILE A 40 5.86 -1.78 4.17
C ILE A 40 7.01 -1.19 3.35
N GLY A 41 8.23 -1.22 3.88
CA GLY A 41 9.42 -0.71 3.18
C GLY A 41 9.74 -1.47 1.90
N ASN A 42 9.52 -2.79 1.88
CA ASN A 42 9.64 -3.60 0.67
C ASN A 42 8.57 -3.20 -0.35
N VAL A 43 7.29 -3.21 0.03
CA VAL A 43 6.18 -2.87 -0.89
C VAL A 43 6.33 -1.47 -1.50
N GLU A 44 6.72 -0.51 -0.67
CA GLU A 44 6.94 0.87 -1.10
C GLU A 44 8.22 1.06 -1.94
N SER A 45 9.15 0.11 -1.91
CA SER A 45 10.40 0.21 -2.65
C SER A 45 10.20 -0.20 -4.11
N PRO A 46 10.67 0.60 -5.09
CA PRO A 46 10.65 0.20 -6.49
C PRO A 46 11.61 -0.97 -6.79
N LYS A 47 12.46 -1.34 -5.82
CA LYS A 47 13.46 -2.41 -5.96
C LYS A 47 12.91 -3.80 -5.64
N THR A 48 11.68 -3.91 -5.12
CA THR A 48 11.10 -5.22 -4.79
C THR A 48 9.79 -5.47 -5.56
N PRO A 49 9.47 -6.73 -5.83
CA PRO A 49 8.23 -7.10 -6.49
C PRO A 49 7.04 -7.17 -5.51
N ASP A 50 7.21 -6.80 -4.23
CA ASP A 50 6.17 -6.95 -3.20
C ASP A 50 5.03 -5.94 -3.37
N LYS A 51 3.78 -6.41 -3.30
CA LYS A 51 2.54 -5.64 -3.56
C LYS A 51 1.56 -5.85 -2.41
N TYR A 52 0.67 -4.88 -2.19
CA TYR A 52 -0.44 -5.06 -1.26
C TYR A 52 -1.51 -5.96 -1.89
N ASN A 53 -1.99 -6.94 -1.13
CA ASN A 53 -3.22 -7.64 -1.45
C ASN A 53 -4.38 -6.99 -0.68
N ILE A 54 -5.61 -7.41 -0.97
CA ILE A 54 -6.80 -6.85 -0.34
C ILE A 54 -6.83 -6.99 1.19
N ASN A 55 -6.24 -8.06 1.75
CA ASN A 55 -6.15 -8.25 3.21
C ASN A 55 -5.18 -7.25 3.84
N HIS A 56 -4.04 -7.01 3.19
CA HIS A 56 -3.10 -5.97 3.60
C HIS A 56 -3.77 -4.60 3.61
N LEU A 57 -4.49 -4.25 2.52
CA LEU A 57 -5.19 -2.97 2.41
C LEU A 57 -6.26 -2.81 3.47
N ASN A 58 -7.06 -3.85 3.74
CA ASN A 58 -8.05 -3.81 4.81
C ASN A 58 -7.40 -3.53 6.18
N LYS A 59 -6.30 -4.22 6.50
CA LYS A 59 -5.60 -4.01 7.77
C LYS A 59 -4.94 -2.62 7.85
N ILE A 60 -4.39 -2.13 6.75
CA ILE A 60 -3.82 -0.78 6.68
C ILE A 60 -4.90 0.28 6.91
N ALA A 61 -6.08 0.13 6.31
CA ALA A 61 -7.22 1.03 6.53
C ALA A 61 -7.65 1.07 8.00
N GLU A 62 -7.73 -0.10 8.65
CA GLU A 62 -8.01 -0.23 10.08
C GLU A 62 -6.97 0.53 10.93
N VAL A 63 -5.67 0.27 10.71
CA VAL A 63 -4.57 0.88 11.49
C VAL A 63 -4.47 2.40 11.27
N LEU A 64 -4.66 2.87 10.03
CA LEU A 64 -4.57 4.29 9.69
C LEU A 64 -5.87 5.06 9.98
N GLY A 65 -6.95 4.36 10.30
CA GLY A 65 -8.28 4.95 10.52
C GLY A 65 -8.76 5.71 9.30
N CYS A 66 -8.79 5.04 8.15
CA CYS A 66 -9.29 5.58 6.88
C CYS A 66 -10.19 4.54 6.17
N SER A 67 -10.88 4.95 5.11
CA SER A 67 -11.67 4.02 4.30
C SER A 67 -10.74 3.19 3.43
N ILE A 68 -11.03 1.90 3.25
CA ILE A 68 -10.29 1.07 2.29
C ILE A 68 -10.40 1.61 0.86
N LYS A 69 -11.48 2.35 0.55
CA LYS A 69 -11.69 2.99 -0.75
C LYS A 69 -10.66 4.08 -1.04
N ASP A 70 -10.08 4.70 0.00
CA ASP A 70 -9.13 5.81 -0.13
C ASP A 70 -7.82 5.39 -0.84
N PHE A 71 -7.58 4.08 -0.97
CA PHE A 71 -6.42 3.53 -1.66
C PHE A 71 -6.63 3.32 -3.17
N PHE A 72 -7.86 3.41 -3.67
CA PHE A 72 -8.20 3.03 -5.03
C PHE A 72 -8.53 4.24 -5.91
N PRO A 73 -8.35 4.12 -7.23
CA PRO A 73 -8.82 5.15 -8.15
C PRO A 73 -10.34 5.08 -8.30
N GLU A 74 -10.96 6.21 -8.62
CA GLU A 74 -12.41 6.28 -8.92
C GLU A 74 -12.79 5.56 -10.22
N LYS A 75 -11.84 5.42 -11.15
CA LYS A 75 -12.01 4.77 -12.45
C LYS A 75 -10.88 3.77 -12.69
N PRO A 76 -11.12 2.70 -13.46
CA PRO A 76 -10.06 1.77 -13.82
C PRO A 76 -9.00 2.45 -14.68
N PHE A 77 -7.76 1.96 -14.60
CA PHE A 77 -6.74 2.24 -15.59
C PHE A 77 -7.05 1.43 -16.85
N THR A 78 -7.01 2.06 -18.02
CA THR A 78 -7.20 1.36 -19.29
C THR A 78 -5.97 0.52 -19.57
N THR A 79 -6.07 -0.78 -19.34
CA THR A 79 -5.05 -1.75 -19.71
C THR A 79 -5.59 -2.65 -20.81
N ASP A 80 -4.84 -2.78 -21.90
CA ASP A 80 -5.08 -3.83 -22.88
C ASP A 80 -4.67 -5.16 -22.24
N LEU A 81 -5.66 -5.90 -21.71
CA LEU A 81 -5.47 -7.23 -21.10
C LEU A 81 -5.27 -8.31 -22.16
#